data_AF-A0A139L614-F1
#
_entry.id   AF-A0A139L614-F1
#
_cell.length_a   1.000
_cell.length_b   1.000
_cell.length_c   1.000
_cell.angle_alpha   90.00
_cell.angle_beta   90.00
_cell.angle_gamma   90.00
#
_symmetry.space_group_name_H-M   'P 1'
#
loop_
_entity.id
_entity.type
_entity.pdbx_description
1 polymer ?
#
loop_
_entity_poly.entity_id
_entity_poly.type
_entity_poly.pdbx_seq_one_letter_code
_entity_poly.pdbx_strand_id
1 'polypeptide(L)'
;ALYNSGVKGSTIEEQANVCLALLMGYSASFVDHGEKRKHIQEVLDRCWDILDALPASLLKLRLLTACYGEVFDESLADEGRAIIASWDSVSLTSDQQEAITEFQNMVDNPYPWEYIDG
;
A
#
# COMPACT_ATOMS: atom_id res chain seq x y z
N ALA A 1 -20.39 -37.48 -7.03
CA ALA A 1 -20.20 -36.43 -6.02
C ALA A 1 -20.08 -35.10 -6.74
N LEU A 2 -20.94 -34.14 -6.41
CA LEU A 2 -21.11 -32.87 -7.13
C LEU A 2 -19.88 -31.96 -6.96
N TYR A 3 -19.34 -31.50 -8.09
CA TYR A 3 -18.57 -30.26 -8.16
C TYR A 3 -19.45 -29.09 -7.69
N ASN A 4 -18.92 -28.24 -6.80
CA ASN A 4 -19.18 -26.80 -6.61
C ASN A 4 -19.17 -26.38 -5.12
N SER A 5 -17.99 -25.99 -4.64
CA SER A 5 -17.84 -24.80 -3.81
C SER A 5 -16.42 -24.27 -3.98
N GLY A 6 -16.15 -23.71 -5.17
CA GLY A 6 -14.97 -22.89 -5.46
C GLY A 6 -15.01 -21.56 -4.72
N VAL A 7 -15.06 -21.62 -3.38
CA VAL A 7 -15.05 -20.45 -2.48
C VAL A 7 -13.93 -20.63 -1.44
N LYS A 8 -12.78 -21.13 -1.91
CA LYS A 8 -11.54 -21.23 -1.13
C LYS A 8 -10.39 -20.69 -1.97
N GLY A 9 -10.38 -19.39 -2.11
CA GLY A 9 -9.32 -18.63 -2.75
C GLY A 9 -9.72 -17.18 -2.69
N SER A 10 -9.41 -16.52 -1.57
CA SER A 10 -9.49 -15.05 -1.57
C SER A 10 -8.56 -14.57 -2.67
N THR A 11 -9.08 -13.79 -3.63
CA THR A 11 -8.29 -13.36 -4.78
C THR A 11 -7.10 -12.53 -4.30
N ILE A 12 -6.02 -12.43 -5.09
CA ILE A 12 -4.86 -11.61 -4.73
C ILE A 12 -5.28 -10.15 -4.46
N GLU A 13 -6.29 -9.65 -5.17
CA GLU A 13 -6.90 -8.33 -4.94
C GLU A 13 -7.63 -8.22 -3.59
N GLU A 14 -8.39 -9.24 -3.19
CA GLU A 14 -9.02 -9.24 -1.87
C GLU A 14 -7.98 -9.30 -0.75
N GLN A 15 -6.93 -10.09 -0.92
CA GLN A 15 -5.83 -10.15 0.05
C GLN A 15 -5.09 -8.81 0.14
N ALA A 16 -4.84 -8.16 -1.00
CA ALA A 16 -4.25 -6.81 -1.05
C ALA A 16 -5.11 -5.78 -0.30
N ASN A 17 -6.44 -5.81 -0.48
CA ASN A 17 -7.35 -4.92 0.24
C ASN A 17 -7.34 -5.17 1.76
N VAL A 18 -7.30 -6.44 2.18
CA VAL A 18 -7.19 -6.79 3.60
C VAL A 18 -5.87 -6.29 4.19
N CYS A 19 -4.75 -6.51 3.50
CA CYS A 19 -3.44 -6.01 3.92
C CYS A 19 -3.41 -4.49 4.04
N LEU A 20 -3.95 -3.77 3.04
CA LEU A 20 -4.05 -2.32 3.06
C LEU A 20 -4.86 -1.82 4.27
N ALA A 21 -6.03 -2.41 4.52
CA ALA A 21 -6.88 -2.04 5.65
C ALA A 21 -6.20 -2.31 7.00
N LEU A 22 -5.44 -3.40 7.12
CA LEU A 22 -4.66 -3.72 8.33
C LEU A 22 -3.56 -2.69 8.56
N LEU A 23 -2.74 -2.37 7.54
CA LEU A 23 -1.67 -1.38 7.65
C LEU A 23 -2.22 0.00 8.04
N MET A 24 -3.31 0.46 7.40
CA MET A 24 -3.97 1.73 7.76
C MET A 24 -4.55 1.70 9.18
N GLY A 25 -5.12 0.57 9.60
CA GLY A 25 -5.65 0.40 10.96
C GLY A 25 -4.55 0.43 12.02
N TYR A 26 -3.38 -0.14 11.73
CA TYR A 26 -2.23 -0.08 12.61
C TYR A 26 -1.63 1.33 12.65
N SER A 27 -1.46 2.02 11.51
CA SER A 27 -0.90 3.38 11.49
C SER A 27 -1.74 4.38 12.30
N ALA A 28 -3.07 4.22 12.33
CA ALA A 28 -3.98 5.04 13.15
C ALA A 28 -3.93 4.75 14.67
N SER A 29 -3.42 3.59 15.09
CA SER A 29 -3.38 3.23 16.51
C SER A 29 -2.13 3.80 17.20
N PHE A 30 -2.31 4.80 18.07
CA PHE A 30 -1.25 5.57 18.74
C PHE A 30 -0.38 4.78 19.74
N VAL A 31 -0.76 3.55 20.06
CA VAL A 31 -0.17 2.78 21.18
C VAL A 31 0.81 1.73 20.66
N ASP A 32 2.12 2.02 20.75
CA ASP A 32 3.19 1.05 20.46
C ASP A 32 3.61 0.33 21.76
N HIS A 33 3.09 -0.87 21.97
CA HIS A 33 3.52 -1.78 23.05
C HIS A 33 4.48 -2.87 22.54
N GLY A 34 5.19 -2.66 21.43
CA GLY A 34 6.12 -3.64 20.85
C GLY A 34 5.43 -4.80 20.11
N GLU A 35 4.23 -5.20 20.52
CA GLU A 35 3.40 -6.19 19.80
C GLU A 35 2.92 -5.64 18.44
N LYS A 36 2.70 -4.32 18.34
CA LYS A 36 2.27 -3.65 17.10
C LYS A 36 3.28 -3.83 15.97
N ARG A 37 4.57 -3.60 16.23
CA ARG A 37 5.63 -3.77 15.22
C ARG A 37 5.71 -5.20 14.69
N LYS A 38 5.52 -6.20 15.56
CA LYS A 38 5.52 -7.61 15.14
C LYS A 38 4.36 -7.92 14.18
N HIS A 39 3.16 -7.43 14.48
CA HIS A 39 2.01 -7.60 13.60
C HIS A 39 2.16 -6.86 12.27
N ILE A 40 2.73 -5.65 12.29
CA ILE A 40 3.03 -4.92 11.06
C ILE A 40 4.02 -5.72 10.21
N GLN A 41 5.09 -6.27 10.79
CA GLN A 41 6.04 -7.11 10.04
C GLN A 41 5.37 -8.35 9.45
N GLU A 42 4.50 -9.05 10.20
CA GLU A 42 3.74 -10.19 9.68
C GLU A 42 2.82 -9.82 8.50
N VAL A 43 2.28 -8.60 8.52
CA VAL A 43 1.47 -8.07 7.40
C VAL A 43 2.37 -7.69 6.22
N LEU A 44 3.49 -7.02 6.46
CA LEU A 44 4.46 -6.63 5.43
C LEU A 44 5.01 -7.86 4.70
N ASP A 45 5.39 -8.92 5.42
CA ASP A 45 5.87 -10.18 4.84
C ASP A 45 4.85 -10.74 3.82
N ARG A 46 3.55 -10.66 4.12
CA ARG A 46 2.49 -11.05 3.18
C ARG A 46 2.30 -10.05 2.04
N CYS A 47 2.51 -8.76 2.30
CA CYS A 47 2.41 -7.74 1.27
C CYS A 47 3.44 -7.96 0.17
N TRP A 48 4.65 -8.41 0.47
CA TRP A 48 5.67 -8.69 -0.55
C TRP A 48 5.21 -9.75 -1.56
N ASP A 49 4.68 -10.88 -1.08
CA ASP A 49 4.13 -11.94 -1.95
C ASP A 49 2.96 -11.44 -2.80
N ILE A 50 2.10 -10.59 -2.22
CA ILE A 50 0.95 -10.01 -2.90
C ILE A 50 1.41 -8.98 -3.95
N LEU A 51 2.37 -8.12 -3.61
CA LEU A 51 2.90 -7.08 -4.50
C LEU A 51 3.53 -7.71 -5.73
N ASP A 52 4.29 -8.79 -5.58
CA ASP A 52 4.90 -9.51 -6.71
C ASP A 52 3.83 -10.11 -7.65
N ALA A 53 2.74 -10.64 -7.10
CA ALA A 53 1.65 -11.26 -7.86
C ALA A 53 0.62 -10.26 -8.42
N LEU A 54 0.47 -9.08 -7.83
CA LEU A 54 -0.57 -8.11 -8.18
C LEU A 54 -0.14 -7.33 -9.44
N PRO A 55 -1.01 -7.19 -10.45
CA PRO A 55 -0.71 -6.38 -11.62
C PRO A 55 -0.70 -4.88 -11.27
N ALA A 56 -0.04 -4.09 -12.12
CA ALA A 56 -0.04 -2.63 -12.03
C ALA A 56 -1.49 -2.10 -12.02
N SER A 57 -1.88 -1.53 -10.89
CA SER A 57 -3.26 -1.11 -10.61
C SER A 57 -3.27 -0.06 -9.51
N LEU A 58 -4.40 0.64 -9.36
CA LEU A 58 -4.60 1.61 -8.27
C LEU A 58 -4.44 0.95 -6.90
N LEU A 59 -4.95 -0.28 -6.75
CA LEU A 59 -4.82 -1.05 -5.51
C LEU A 59 -3.35 -1.34 -5.19
N LYS A 60 -2.56 -1.71 -6.21
CA LYS A 60 -1.12 -1.93 -6.05
C LYS A 60 -0.41 -0.66 -5.60
N LEU A 61 -0.71 0.49 -6.22
CA LEU A 61 -0.13 1.77 -5.81
C LEU A 61 -0.44 2.09 -4.34
N ARG A 62 -1.71 1.96 -3.92
CA ARG A 62 -2.10 2.22 -2.52
C ARG A 62 -1.41 1.28 -1.54
N LEU A 63 -1.27 0.00 -1.89
CA LEU A 63 -0.55 -0.97 -1.06
C LEU A 63 0.94 -0.65 -0.98
N LEU A 64 1.57 -0.25 -2.10
CA LEU A 64 2.97 0.21 -2.12
C LEU A 64 3.18 1.43 -1.23
N THR A 65 2.29 2.43 -1.31
CA THR A 65 2.34 3.61 -0.44
C THR A 65 2.28 3.23 1.03
N ALA A 66 1.34 2.35 1.41
CA ALA A 66 1.20 1.89 2.79
C ALA A 66 2.43 1.11 3.28
N CYS A 67 2.99 0.23 2.44
CA CYS A 67 4.21 -0.50 2.79
C CYS A 67 5.41 0.44 2.92
N TYR A 68 5.56 1.39 1.99
CA TYR A 68 6.61 2.40 2.00
C TYR A 68 6.59 3.22 3.29
N GLY A 69 5.42 3.64 3.79
CA GLY A 69 5.30 4.38 5.05
C GLY A 69 5.79 3.62 6.29
N GLU A 70 5.90 2.29 6.23
CA GLU A 70 6.38 1.46 7.34
C GLU A 70 7.87 1.09 7.22
N VAL A 71 8.36 0.84 5.99
CA VAL A 71 9.74 0.36 5.76
C VAL A 71 10.69 1.41 5.15
N PHE A 72 10.16 2.47 4.55
CA PHE A 72 10.89 3.51 3.83
C PHE A 72 11.86 2.96 2.77
N ASP A 73 11.46 1.89 2.08
CA ASP A 73 12.26 1.23 1.06
C ASP A 73 12.08 1.93 -0.31
N GLU A 74 13.17 2.44 -0.88
CA GLU A 74 13.17 3.15 -2.15
C GLU A 74 12.69 2.28 -3.32
N SER A 75 12.86 0.96 -3.27
CA SER A 75 12.38 0.05 -4.32
C SER A 75 10.85 0.06 -4.45
N LEU A 76 10.13 0.21 -3.33
CA LEU A 76 8.68 0.35 -3.33
C LEU A 76 8.26 1.68 -3.96
N ALA A 77 9.04 2.74 -3.73
CA ALA A 77 8.80 4.04 -4.34
C ALA A 77 9.08 4.01 -5.86
N ASP A 78 10.13 3.33 -6.29
CA ASP A 78 10.42 3.14 -7.72
C ASP A 78 9.30 2.39 -8.44
N GLU A 79 8.78 1.32 -7.84
CA GLU A 79 7.65 0.58 -8.40
C GLU A 79 6.37 1.43 -8.45
N GLY A 80 6.10 2.20 -7.40
CA GLY A 80 4.96 3.14 -7.37
C GLY A 80 5.06 4.19 -8.48
N ARG A 81 6.26 4.79 -8.66
CA ARG A 81 6.54 5.72 -9.77
C ARG A 81 6.33 5.07 -11.14
N ALA A 82 6.74 3.82 -11.32
CA ALA A 82 6.55 3.09 -12.57
C ALA A 82 5.06 2.85 -12.88
N ILE A 83 4.26 2.51 -11.87
CA ILE A 83 2.80 2.35 -12.03
C ILE A 83 2.16 3.68 -12.43
N ILE A 84 2.50 4.79 -11.75
CA ILE A 84 1.95 6.11 -12.06
C ILE A 84 2.33 6.52 -13.49
N ALA A 85 3.58 6.29 -13.91
CA ALA A 85 4.05 6.59 -15.25
C ALA A 85 3.35 5.74 -16.34
N SER A 86 2.77 4.59 -15.98
CA SER A 86 2.00 3.75 -16.91
C SER A 86 0.58 4.25 -17.16
N TRP A 87 0.07 5.16 -16.32
CA TRP A 87 -1.28 5.72 -16.48
C TRP A 87 -1.28 6.90 -17.45
N ASP A 88 -2.37 7.03 -18.21
CA ASP A 88 -2.59 8.20 -19.04
C ASP A 88 -2.96 9.41 -18.17
N SER A 89 -2.01 10.34 -18.05
CA SER A 89 -2.14 11.58 -17.28
C SER A 89 -3.38 12.42 -17.64
N VAL A 90 -3.90 12.31 -18.87
CA VAL A 90 -5.04 13.10 -19.36
C VAL A 90 -6.38 12.48 -18.92
N SER A 91 -6.39 11.19 -18.57
CA SER A 91 -7.60 10.44 -18.22
C SER A 91 -7.60 9.87 -16.80
N LEU A 92 -6.80 10.44 -15.90
CA LEU A 92 -6.75 10.00 -14.50
C LEU A 92 -8.10 10.20 -13.81
N THR A 93 -8.56 9.17 -13.10
CA THR A 93 -9.74 9.28 -12.24
C THR A 93 -9.41 10.07 -10.97
N SER A 94 -10.45 10.56 -10.27
CA SER A 94 -10.27 11.24 -8.98
C SER A 94 -9.49 10.37 -7.99
N ASP A 95 -9.82 9.07 -7.90
CA ASP A 95 -9.18 8.14 -6.97
C ASP A 95 -7.69 7.91 -7.32
N GLN A 96 -7.34 7.93 -8.62
CA GLN A 96 -5.94 7.85 -9.05
C GLN A 96 -5.17 9.11 -8.71
N GLN A 97 -5.76 10.29 -8.92
CA GLN A 97 -5.13 11.56 -8.56
C GLN A 97 -4.89 11.68 -7.04
N GLU A 98 -5.87 11.25 -6.24
CA GLU A 98 -5.74 11.18 -4.79
C GLU A 98 -4.60 10.25 -4.37
N ALA A 99 -4.58 9.01 -4.89
CA ALA A 99 -3.52 8.05 -4.57
C ALA A 99 -2.12 8.51 -5.02
N ILE A 100 -2.02 9.19 -6.18
CA ILE A 100 -0.76 9.81 -6.63
C ILE A 100 -0.31 10.88 -5.64
N THR A 101 -1.23 11.76 -5.22
CA THR A 101 -0.92 12.85 -4.30
C THR A 101 -0.47 12.31 -2.94
N GLU A 102 -1.17 11.31 -2.39
CA GLU A 102 -0.79 10.64 -1.16
C GLU A 102 0.60 9.98 -1.26
N PHE A 103 0.84 9.26 -2.36
CA PHE A 103 2.13 8.63 -2.63
C PHE A 103 3.26 9.66 -2.70
N GLN A 104 3.08 10.73 -3.48
CA GLN A 104 4.06 11.81 -3.61
C GLN A 104 4.32 12.51 -2.28
N ASN A 105 3.27 12.86 -1.52
CA ASN A 105 3.44 13.46 -0.21
C ASN A 105 4.27 12.58 0.74
N MET A 106 4.12 11.26 0.66
CA MET A 106 4.84 10.34 1.53
C MET A 106 6.31 10.15 1.10
N VAL A 107 6.56 10.07 -0.21
CA VAL A 107 7.90 9.85 -0.77
C VAL A 107 8.73 11.14 -0.76
N ASP A 108 8.12 12.27 -1.12
CA ASP A 108 8.81 13.57 -1.23
C ASP A 108 8.94 14.28 0.12
N ASN A 109 8.04 13.99 1.08
CA ASN A 109 8.10 14.53 2.43
C ASN A 109 8.10 13.41 3.49
N PRO A 110 9.21 12.65 3.63
CA PRO A 110 9.32 11.59 4.63
C PRO A 110 9.26 12.10 6.07
N TYR A 111 9.34 13.43 6.30
CA TYR A 111 9.20 14.06 7.62
C TYR A 111 8.18 15.22 7.60
N PRO A 112 6.86 14.91 7.72
CA PRO A 112 5.79 15.91 7.73
C PRO A 112 5.86 16.95 8.86
N TRP A 113 6.74 16.73 9.85
CA TRP A 113 6.87 17.53 11.07
C TRP A 113 7.92 18.63 10.98
N GLU A 114 8.72 18.71 9.90
CA GLU A 114 9.43 19.96 9.58
C GLU A 114 8.43 20.97 9.00
N TYR A 115 7.52 21.44 9.86
CA TYR A 115 7.06 22.80 9.73
C TYR A 115 8.30 23.66 9.90
N ILE A 116 8.77 24.23 8.79
CA ILE A 116 9.76 25.30 8.82
C ILE A 116 9.11 26.40 9.67
N ASP A 117 9.55 26.55 10.92
CA ASP A 117 9.28 27.73 11.73
C ASP A 117 9.85 28.93 10.97
N GLY A 118 9.01 29.56 10.15
CA GLY A 118 9.28 30.83 9.47
C GLY A 118 8.80 32.01 10.29
#